data_AF-A0AAN8MJW1-F1
#
_entry.id   AF-A0AAN8MJW1-F1
#
_cell.length_a   1.000
_cell.length_b   1.000
_cell.length_c   1.000
_cell.angle_alpha   90.00
_cell.angle_beta   90.00
_cell.angle_gamma   90.00
#
_symmetry.space_group_name_H-M   'P 1'
#
loop_
_entity.id
_entity.type
_entity.pdbx_description
1 polymer ?
#
loop_
_entity_poly.entity_id
_entity_poly.type
_entity_poly.pdbx_seq_one_letter_code
_entity_poly.pdbx_strand_id
1 'polypeptide(L)'
;MCGIMTEYETVQNRIKNGYIFKDHLDKAIELKPQDPMSYYLLGRWCYAVAQLSWIERKVAATLFGEPPSATVQDALKNFLKVEEISPKYSKLNFVFLAKCYRDLGQKGQARKMCDAATSIQTISKEDEEAQKELDSLLSALGVN
;
A
#
# COMPACT_ATOMS: atom_id res chain seq x y z
N MET A 1 -30.32 -3.18 -13.32
CA MET A 1 -29.19 -2.23 -13.35
C MET A 1 -27.96 -3.03 -13.80
N CYS A 2 -27.31 -2.64 -14.91
CA CYS A 2 -26.20 -3.42 -15.48
C CYS A 2 -24.97 -3.33 -14.55
N GLY A 3 -24.26 -4.44 -14.28
CA GLY A 3 -23.20 -4.51 -13.26
C GLY A 3 -22.09 -3.45 -13.41
N ILE A 4 -21.86 -2.97 -14.63
CA ILE A 4 -20.91 -1.90 -14.94
C ILE A 4 -21.25 -0.59 -14.23
N MET A 5 -22.54 -0.25 -14.09
CA MET A 5 -22.97 0.98 -13.40
C MET A 5 -22.68 0.89 -11.90
N THR A 6 -22.92 -0.28 -11.31
CA THR A 6 -22.66 -0.56 -9.89
C THR A 6 -21.16 -0.53 -9.59
N GLU A 7 -20.33 -1.12 -10.46
CA GLU A 7 -18.87 -1.04 -10.36
C GLU A 7 -18.39 0.42 -10.37
N TYR A 8 -18.94 1.24 -11.26
CA TYR A 8 -18.57 2.65 -11.35
C TYR A 8 -18.91 3.43 -10.08
N GLU A 9 -20.12 3.24 -9.54
CA GLU A 9 -20.55 3.86 -8.27
C GLU A 9 -19.63 3.45 -7.10
N THR A 10 -19.18 2.19 -7.06
CA THR A 10 -18.23 1.73 -6.03
C THR A 10 -16.83 2.34 -6.20
N VAL A 11 -16.34 2.52 -7.43
CA VAL A 11 -15.06 3.17 -7.71
C VAL A 11 -15.09 4.64 -7.27
N GLN A 12 -16.17 5.36 -7.58
CA GLN A 12 -16.36 6.74 -7.14
C GLN A 12 -16.33 6.88 -5.61
N ASN A 13 -17.06 6.01 -4.90
CA ASN A 13 -17.08 5.99 -3.44
C ASN A 13 -15.70 5.65 -2.85
N ARG A 14 -14.96 4.71 -3.45
CA ARG A 14 -13.58 4.40 -3.06
C ARG A 14 -12.66 5.60 -3.22
N ILE A 15 -12.76 6.32 -4.33
CA ILE A 15 -11.96 7.54 -4.57
C ILE A 15 -12.30 8.61 -3.53
N LYS A 16 -13.59 8.91 -3.33
CA LYS A 16 -14.06 9.89 -2.34
C LYS A 16 -13.55 9.57 -0.93
N ASN A 17 -13.72 8.32 -0.50
CA ASN A 17 -13.23 7.87 0.80
C ASN A 17 -11.71 7.91 0.89
N GLY A 18 -11.00 7.71 -0.24
CA GLY A 18 -9.56 7.88 -0.33
C GLY A 18 -9.09 9.29 0.04
N TYR A 19 -9.77 10.35 -0.39
CA TYR A 19 -9.42 11.73 -0.01
C TYR A 19 -9.60 11.98 1.48
N ILE A 20 -10.80 11.66 2.00
CA ILE A 20 -11.11 11.86 3.43
C ILE A 20 -10.13 11.08 4.31
N PHE A 21 -9.79 9.86 3.90
CA PHE A 21 -8.81 9.03 4.60
C PHE A 21 -7.43 9.67 4.61
N LYS A 22 -6.97 10.25 3.50
CA LYS A 22 -5.70 10.95 3.41
C LYS A 22 -5.66 12.15 4.35
N ASP A 23 -6.70 12.98 4.36
CA ASP A 23 -6.77 14.17 5.23
C ASP A 23 -6.68 13.78 6.72
N HIS A 24 -7.36 12.70 7.11
CA HIS A 24 -7.28 12.17 8.47
C HIS A 24 -5.89 11.63 8.80
N LEU A 25 -5.22 10.96 7.85
CA LEU A 25 -3.85 10.47 8.04
C LEU A 25 -2.85 11.61 8.18
N ASP A 26 -2.94 12.63 7.32
CA ASP A 26 -2.08 13.81 7.42
C ASP A 26 -2.23 14.45 8.80
N LYS A 27 -3.48 14.58 9.30
CA LYS A 27 -3.71 15.12 10.64
C LYS A 27 -3.22 14.22 11.76
N ALA A 28 -3.34 12.91 11.61
CA ALA A 28 -2.82 11.95 12.59
C ALA A 28 -1.29 12.03 12.68
N ILE A 29 -0.59 12.15 11.55
CA ILE A 29 0.86 12.33 11.49
C ILE A 29 1.29 13.66 12.12
N GLU A 30 0.58 14.76 11.86
CA GLU A 30 0.85 16.04 12.51
C GLU A 30 0.75 15.95 14.04
N LEU A 31 -0.27 15.23 14.54
CA LEU A 31 -0.51 15.09 15.97
C LEU A 31 0.44 14.08 16.65
N LYS A 32 0.83 13.02 15.93
CA LYS A 32 1.67 11.92 16.44
C LYS A 32 2.68 11.48 15.38
N PRO A 33 3.75 12.26 15.14
CA PRO A 33 4.71 12.00 14.07
C PRO A 33 5.58 10.76 14.29
N GLN A 34 5.48 10.12 15.46
CA GLN A 34 6.20 8.88 15.82
C GLN A 34 5.25 7.68 15.92
N ASP A 35 4.02 7.79 15.42
CA ASP A 35 3.12 6.64 15.31
C ASP A 35 3.38 5.87 13.99
N PRO A 36 3.94 4.64 14.04
CA PRO A 36 4.18 3.85 12.84
C PRO A 36 2.90 3.48 12.10
N MET A 37 1.75 3.37 12.78
CA MET A 37 0.49 3.00 12.15
C MET A 37 0.06 4.05 11.13
N SER A 38 0.20 5.34 11.46
CA SER A 38 -0.16 6.44 10.57
C SER A 38 0.63 6.41 9.25
N TYR A 39 1.95 6.16 9.30
CA TYR A 39 2.77 6.01 8.09
C TYR A 39 2.49 4.71 7.34
N TYR A 40 2.22 3.62 8.05
CA TYR A 40 1.83 2.35 7.43
C TYR A 40 0.56 2.50 6.59
N LEU A 41 -0.45 3.16 7.14
CA LEU A 41 -1.71 3.43 6.45
C LEU A 41 -1.52 4.41 5.28
N LEU A 42 -0.68 5.44 5.44
CA LEU A 42 -0.34 6.36 4.36
C LEU A 42 0.41 5.66 3.22
N GLY A 43 1.34 4.75 3.54
CA GLY A 43 2.03 3.91 2.56
C GLY A 43 1.07 3.05 1.75
N ARG A 44 0.08 2.42 2.42
CA ARG A 44 -0.98 1.64 1.75
C ARG A 44 -1.84 2.51 0.85
N TRP A 45 -2.20 3.71 1.30
CA TRP A 45 -2.94 4.67 0.49
C TRP A 45 -2.15 5.07 -0.76
N CYS A 46 -0.87 5.46 -0.60
CA CYS A 46 0.00 5.81 -1.72
C CYS A 46 0.13 4.66 -2.72
N TYR A 47 0.33 3.43 -2.22
CA TYR A 47 0.45 2.25 -3.08
C TYR A 47 -0.86 2.01 -3.86
N ALA A 48 -2.01 2.05 -3.20
CA ALA A 48 -3.30 1.87 -3.85
C ALA A 48 -3.57 2.95 -4.93
N VAL A 49 -3.25 4.21 -4.64
CA VAL A 49 -3.39 5.33 -5.59
C VAL A 49 -2.43 5.18 -6.77
N ALA A 50 -1.20 4.72 -6.55
CA ALA A 50 -0.24 4.46 -7.61
C ALA A 50 -0.73 3.39 -8.59
N GLN A 51 -1.48 2.40 -8.11
CA GLN A 51 -2.02 1.30 -8.93
C GLN A 51 -3.34 1.63 -9.65
N LEU A 52 -3.92 2.84 -9.45
CA LEU A 52 -5.14 3.23 -10.17
C LEU A 52 -4.88 3.27 -11.69
N SER A 53 -5.77 2.61 -12.43
CA SER A 53 -5.79 2.61 -13.89
C SER A 53 -6.05 4.01 -14.44
N TRP A 54 -5.70 4.22 -15.72
CA TRP A 54 -5.96 5.50 -16.40
C TRP A 54 -7.44 5.89 -16.42
N ILE A 55 -8.34 4.90 -16.52
CA ILE A 55 -9.78 5.12 -16.48
C ILE A 55 -10.19 5.63 -15.09
N GLU A 56 -9.78 4.94 -14.02
CA GLU A 56 -10.08 5.35 -12.63
C GLU A 56 -9.54 6.76 -12.32
N ARG A 57 -8.34 7.10 -12.81
CA ARG A 57 -7.76 8.45 -12.67
C ARG A 57 -8.60 9.52 -13.37
N LYS A 58 -9.16 9.23 -14.54
CA LYS A 58 -10.07 10.14 -15.25
C LYS A 58 -11.41 10.31 -14.53
N VAL A 59 -11.95 9.24 -13.95
CA VAL A 59 -13.17 9.31 -13.13
C VAL A 59 -12.93 10.21 -11.93
N ALA A 60 -11.82 9.99 -11.22
CA ALA A 60 -11.43 10.80 -10.08
C ALA A 60 -11.30 12.29 -10.45
N ALA A 61 -10.65 12.59 -11.57
CA ALA A 61 -10.49 13.96 -12.04
C ALA A 61 -11.83 14.64 -12.38
N THR A 62 -12.71 13.94 -13.09
CA THR A 62 -14.01 14.49 -13.51
C THR A 62 -14.91 14.83 -12.32
N LEU A 63 -14.86 14.05 -11.23
CA LEU A 63 -15.76 14.19 -10.09
C LEU A 63 -15.21 15.06 -8.96
N PHE A 64 -13.90 15.00 -8.74
CA PHE A 64 -13.24 15.63 -7.58
C PHE A 64 -12.22 16.70 -7.98
N GLY A 65 -12.09 17.01 -9.27
CA GLY A 65 -11.16 18.00 -9.79
C GLY A 65 -9.78 17.40 -10.05
N GLU A 66 -8.83 17.57 -9.14
CA GLU A 66 -7.50 16.99 -9.30
C GLU A 66 -7.45 15.62 -8.63
N PRO A 67 -7.28 14.51 -9.38
CA PRO A 67 -7.32 13.15 -8.84
C PRO A 67 -6.22 12.97 -7.78
N PRO A 68 -6.44 12.14 -6.74
CA PRO A 68 -5.39 11.92 -5.77
C PRO A 68 -4.21 11.28 -6.52
N SER A 69 -3.03 11.88 -6.35
CA SER A 69 -1.81 11.41 -6.98
C SER A 69 -0.84 10.93 -5.91
N ALA A 70 -0.26 9.77 -6.17
CA ALA A 70 0.80 9.17 -5.38
C ALA A 70 1.57 8.21 -6.29
N THR A 71 2.83 8.01 -5.94
CA THR A 71 3.75 7.12 -6.64
C THR A 71 4.10 5.92 -5.78
N VAL A 72 4.67 4.89 -6.41
CA VAL A 72 5.24 3.74 -5.68
C VAL A 72 6.40 4.20 -4.78
N GLN A 73 7.13 5.26 -5.16
CA GLN A 73 8.18 5.87 -4.35
C GLN A 73 7.62 6.50 -3.07
N ASP A 74 6.46 7.16 -3.14
CA ASP A 74 5.80 7.71 -1.95
C ASP A 74 5.39 6.60 -0.98
N ALA A 75 4.86 5.49 -1.51
CA ALA A 75 4.54 4.32 -0.71
C ALA A 75 5.78 3.73 -0.04
N LEU A 76 6.86 3.51 -0.82
CA LEU A 76 8.13 2.99 -0.32
C LEU A 76 8.68 3.86 0.82
N LYS A 77 8.68 5.18 0.66
CA LYS A 77 9.18 6.12 1.68
C LYS A 77 8.41 5.97 2.99
N ASN A 78 7.09 5.86 2.93
CA ASN A 78 6.26 5.69 4.12
C ASN A 78 6.50 4.35 4.81
N PHE A 79 6.57 3.24 4.07
CA PHE A 79 6.85 1.93 4.66
C PHE A 79 8.27 1.81 5.24
N LEU A 80 9.25 2.52 4.67
CA LEU A 80 10.58 2.64 5.27
C LEU A 80 10.55 3.47 6.56
N LYS A 81 9.73 4.54 6.60
CA LYS A 81 9.55 5.32 7.83
C LYS A 81 8.93 4.49 8.96
N VAL A 82 8.03 3.56 8.63
CA VAL A 82 7.50 2.58 9.60
C VAL A 82 8.63 1.78 10.25
N GLU A 83 9.54 1.20 9.46
CA GLU A 83 10.68 0.43 9.97
C GLU A 83 11.72 1.28 10.72
N GLU A 84 11.84 2.57 10.37
CA GLU A 84 12.67 3.53 11.10
C GLU A 84 12.12 3.79 12.51
N ILE A 85 10.80 3.95 12.63
CA ILE A 85 10.12 4.23 13.90
C ILE A 85 10.01 2.97 14.76
N SER A 86 9.63 1.84 14.14
CA SER A 86 9.36 0.57 14.78
C SER A 86 9.97 -0.56 13.97
N PRO A 87 11.22 -0.96 14.26
CA PRO A 87 11.89 -2.03 13.53
C PRO A 87 11.12 -3.35 13.63
N LYS A 88 11.00 -4.05 12.51
CA LYS A 88 10.22 -5.28 12.38
C LYS A 88 8.75 -5.11 12.74
N TYR A 89 8.16 -3.97 12.34
CA TYR A 89 6.81 -3.57 12.72
C TYR A 89 5.77 -4.64 12.40
N SER A 90 5.76 -5.17 11.17
CA SER A 90 4.86 -6.25 10.78
C SER A 90 5.35 -7.00 9.55
N LYS A 91 4.92 -8.27 9.41
CA LYS A 91 5.15 -9.07 8.21
C LYS A 91 4.64 -8.37 6.95
N LEU A 92 3.42 -7.83 7.04
CA LEU A 92 2.77 -7.17 5.90
C LEU A 92 3.49 -5.89 5.47
N ASN A 93 4.12 -5.15 6.38
CA ASN A 93 4.94 -4.00 6.02
C ASN A 93 6.11 -4.41 5.10
N PHE A 94 6.81 -5.49 5.43
CA PHE A 94 7.87 -6.03 4.56
C PHE A 94 7.35 -6.54 3.21
N VAL A 95 6.16 -7.15 3.18
CA VAL A 95 5.51 -7.54 1.91
C VAL A 95 5.25 -6.31 1.03
N PHE A 96 4.77 -5.20 1.62
CA PHE A 96 4.59 -3.96 0.87
C PHE A 96 5.90 -3.32 0.43
N LEU A 97 6.96 -3.35 1.25
CA LEU A 97 8.30 -2.93 0.85
C LEU A 97 8.80 -3.76 -0.35
N ALA A 98 8.61 -5.08 -0.31
CA ALA A 98 8.99 -5.97 -1.40
C ALA A 98 8.22 -5.68 -2.70
N LYS A 99 6.90 -5.46 -2.60
CA LYS A 99 6.05 -5.03 -3.73
C LYS A 99 6.54 -3.71 -4.33
N CYS A 100 6.82 -2.70 -3.49
CA CYS A 100 7.32 -1.42 -3.96
C CYS A 100 8.66 -1.56 -4.70
N TYR A 101 9.62 -2.26 -4.11
CA TYR A 101 10.92 -2.48 -4.77
C TYR A 101 10.78 -3.25 -6.08
N ARG A 102 9.90 -4.26 -6.16
CA ARG A 102 9.62 -4.98 -7.40
C ARG A 102 9.07 -4.05 -8.47
N ASP A 103 8.07 -3.25 -8.14
CA ASP A 103 7.41 -2.33 -9.08
C ASP A 103 8.37 -1.22 -9.55
N LEU A 104 9.37 -0.88 -8.75
CA LEU A 104 10.49 0.01 -9.10
C LEU A 104 11.62 -0.69 -9.88
N GLY A 105 11.46 -1.97 -10.22
CA GLY A 105 12.48 -2.77 -10.94
C GLY A 105 13.66 -3.23 -10.08
N GLN A 106 13.66 -2.95 -8.78
CA GLN A 106 14.75 -3.25 -7.84
C GLN A 106 14.62 -4.66 -7.26
N LYS A 107 14.69 -5.68 -8.12
CA LYS A 107 14.46 -7.10 -7.76
C LYS A 107 15.33 -7.60 -6.59
N GLY A 108 16.58 -7.14 -6.49
CA GLY A 108 17.48 -7.52 -5.40
C GLY A 108 16.99 -7.03 -4.03
N GLN A 109 16.47 -5.80 -3.95
CA GLN A 109 15.89 -5.27 -2.72
C GLN A 109 14.55 -5.93 -2.42
N ALA A 110 13.73 -6.20 -3.45
CA ALA A 110 12.48 -6.91 -3.29
C ALA A 110 12.70 -8.28 -2.60
N ARG A 111 13.70 -9.06 -3.04
CA ARG A 111 14.05 -10.34 -2.42
C ARG A 111 14.48 -10.18 -0.96
N LYS A 112 15.35 -9.21 -0.65
CA LYS A 112 15.75 -8.94 0.75
C LYS A 112 14.55 -8.65 1.65
N MET A 113 13.55 -7.92 1.14
CA MET A 113 12.33 -7.64 1.90
C MET A 113 11.44 -8.87 2.03
N CYS A 114 11.37 -9.74 1.02
CA CYS A 114 10.71 -11.04 1.16
C CYS A 114 11.39 -11.90 2.23
N ASP A 115 12.72 -11.96 2.25
CA ASP A 115 13.48 -12.72 3.26
C ASP A 115 13.21 -12.18 4.67
N ALA A 116 13.17 -10.85 4.82
CA ALA A 116 12.78 -10.19 6.07
C ALA A 116 11.35 -10.55 6.49
N ALA A 117 10.39 -10.56 5.55
CA ALA A 117 9.01 -10.97 5.81
C ALA A 117 8.91 -12.44 6.25
N THR A 118 9.65 -13.35 5.60
CA THR A 118 9.71 -14.78 5.96
C THR A 118 10.27 -15.00 7.36
N SER A 119 11.18 -14.13 7.83
CA SER A 119 11.76 -14.23 9.17
C SER A 119 10.79 -13.85 10.31
N ILE A 120 9.64 -13.25 10.00
CA ILE A 120 8.60 -12.92 10.97
C ILE A 120 7.69 -14.13 11.18
N GLN A 121 7.44 -14.48 12.44
CA GLN A 121 6.54 -15.58 12.80
C GLN A 121 5.11 -15.30 12.38
N THR A 122 4.39 -16.32 11.93
CA THR A 122 2.95 -16.23 11.61
C THR A 122 2.15 -16.63 12.84
N ILE A 123 1.59 -15.65 13.55
CA ILE A 123 0.86 -15.91 14.80
C ILE A 123 -0.57 -15.37 14.72
N SER A 124 -0.76 -14.21 14.10
CA SER A 124 -2.08 -13.61 13.93
C SER A 124 -2.69 -13.94 12.57
N LYS A 125 -4.00 -13.71 12.45
CA LYS A 125 -4.71 -13.78 11.18
C LYS A 125 -4.15 -12.78 10.16
N GLU A 126 -3.71 -11.60 10.59
CA GLU A 126 -3.05 -10.65 9.69
C GLU A 126 -1.71 -11.20 9.17
N ASP A 127 -0.96 -11.93 10.00
CA ASP A 127 0.27 -12.58 9.54
C ASP A 127 -0.02 -13.68 8.52
N GLU A 128 -1.10 -14.44 8.68
CA GLU A 128 -1.51 -15.47 7.72
C GLU A 128 -1.91 -14.85 6.36
N GLU A 129 -2.65 -13.75 6.38
CA GLU A 129 -2.99 -13.00 5.18
C GLU A 129 -1.73 -12.43 4.51
N ALA A 130 -0.81 -11.87 5.30
CA ALA A 130 0.48 -11.40 4.81
C ALA A 130 1.33 -12.53 4.22
N GLN A 131 1.29 -13.72 4.80
CA GLN A 131 2.00 -14.89 4.28
C GLN A 131 1.46 -15.29 2.90
N LYS A 132 0.15 -15.30 2.70
CA LYS A 132 -0.44 -15.59 1.37
C LYS A 132 0.00 -14.58 0.30
N GLU A 133 0.08 -13.30 0.67
CA GLU A 133 0.60 -12.27 -0.24
C GLU A 133 2.09 -12.45 -0.53
N LEU A 134 2.87 -12.83 0.49
CA LEU A 134 4.29 -13.12 0.35
C LEU A 134 4.54 -14.31 -0.59
N ASP A 135 3.82 -15.40 -0.43
CA ASP A 135 3.94 -16.60 -1.28
C ASP A 135 3.63 -16.28 -2.75
N SER A 136 2.59 -15.46 -2.98
CA SER A 136 2.23 -14.97 -4.31
C SER A 136 3.34 -14.10 -4.92
N LEU A 137 3.98 -13.26 -4.09
CA LEU A 137 5.07 -12.39 -4.52
C LEU A 137 6.36 -13.17 -4.82
N LEU A 138 6.72 -14.15 -3.99
CA LEU A 138 7.87 -15.03 -4.21
C LEU A 138 7.74 -15.81 -5.52
N SER A 139 6.55 -16.36 -5.77
CA SER A 139 6.21 -17.02 -7.03
C SER A 139 6.41 -16.09 -8.24
N ALA A 140 5.92 -14.84 -8.15
CA ALA A 140 6.07 -13.84 -9.20
C ALA A 140 7.53 -13.38 -9.42
N LEU A 141 8.37 -13.47 -8.40
CA LEU A 141 9.80 -13.16 -8.49
C LEU A 141 10.64 -14.34 -9.00
N GLY A 142 10.05 -15.52 -9.20
CA GLY A 142 10.73 -16.74 -9.63
C GLY A 142 11.61 -17.32 -8.52
N VAL A 143 11.09 -17.37 -7.28
CA VAL A 143 11.72 -18.01 -6.13
C VAL A 143 10.82 -19.17 -5.72
N ASN A 144 11.19 -20.38 -6.12
CA ASN A 144 10.60 -21.63 -5.64
C ASN A 144 11.68 -22.44 -4.94
#